data_AF-A0AAJ2CSB3-F1
#
_entry.id   AF-A0AAJ2CSB3-F1
#
_cell.length_a   1.000
_cell.length_b   1.000
_cell.length_c   1.000
_cell.angle_alpha   90.00
_cell.angle_beta   90.00
_cell.angle_gamma   90.00
#
_symmetry.space_group_name_H-M   'P 1'
#
loop_
_entity.id
_entity.type
_entity.pdbx_description
1 polymer ?
#
loop_
_entity_poly.entity_id
_entity_poly.type
_entity_poly.pdbx_seq_one_letter_code
_entity_poly.pdbx_strand_id
1 'polypeptide(L)'
;MTKLLFALALPASLILTAPALANDRPPTPSERAAIEKVLKSAGYVFWEEIEFDDGRWEVDDARAANGREYDLKLDPKTLKIVSRRADN
;
A
#
# COMPACT_ATOMS: atom_id res chain seq x y z
N MET A 1 55.72 31.64 -10.06
CA MET A 1 55.52 30.23 -10.45
C MET A 1 55.23 29.51 -9.13
N THR A 2 54.00 29.09 -8.82
CA THR A 2 53.29 27.97 -9.43
C THR A 2 51.78 28.11 -9.18
N LYS A 3 50.97 27.98 -10.23
CA LYS A 3 49.51 27.94 -10.16
C LYS A 3 49.08 26.57 -9.60
N LEU A 4 48.25 26.55 -8.56
CA LEU A 4 47.58 25.33 -8.10
C LEU A 4 46.11 25.39 -8.55
N LEU A 5 45.82 24.67 -9.64
CA LEU A 5 44.47 24.40 -10.12
C LEU A 5 43.90 23.26 -9.27
N PHE A 6 42.87 23.51 -8.46
CA PHE A 6 42.05 22.44 -7.89
C PHE A 6 40.75 22.35 -8.68
N ALA A 7 40.66 21.24 -9.41
CA ALA A 7 39.53 20.90 -10.26
C ALA A 7 38.26 20.67 -9.43
N LEU A 8 37.18 21.25 -9.94
CA LEU A 8 35.81 21.06 -9.49
C LEU A 8 35.37 19.62 -9.85
N ALA A 9 35.27 18.74 -8.87
CA ALA A 9 34.63 17.44 -9.03
C ALA A 9 33.23 17.51 -8.41
N LEU A 10 32.21 17.75 -9.24
CA LEU A 10 30.82 17.53 -8.84
C LEU A 10 30.57 16.02 -8.72
N PRO A 11 30.14 15.49 -7.56
CA PRO A 11 29.58 14.15 -7.53
C PRO A 11 28.21 14.19 -8.25
N ALA A 12 28.12 13.51 -9.40
CA ALA A 12 26.87 13.28 -10.09
C ALA A 12 26.03 12.27 -9.28
N SER A 13 25.04 12.77 -8.54
CA SER A 13 24.05 11.94 -7.85
C SER A 13 23.19 11.19 -8.87
N LEU A 14 23.38 9.88 -8.98
CA LEU A 14 22.54 9.01 -9.81
C LEU A 14 21.23 8.75 -9.04
N ILE A 15 20.18 9.51 -9.34
CA ILE A 15 18.83 9.18 -8.85
C ILE A 15 18.27 8.11 -9.79
N LEU A 16 18.34 6.85 -9.37
CA LEU A 16 17.64 5.75 -10.02
C LEU A 16 16.18 5.78 -9.58
N THR A 17 15.31 6.40 -10.37
CA THR A 17 13.86 6.19 -10.25
C THR A 17 13.54 4.82 -10.83
N ALA A 18 13.46 3.80 -9.98
CA ALA A 18 12.88 2.51 -10.36
C ALA A 18 11.36 2.70 -10.52
N PRO A 19 10.74 2.19 -11.60
CA PRO A 19 9.29 2.18 -11.70
C PRO A 19 8.74 1.28 -10.60
N ALA A 20 7.81 1.79 -9.79
CA ALA A 20 7.00 0.97 -8.91
C ALA A 20 6.10 0.10 -9.80
N LEU A 21 6.37 -1.20 -9.86
CA LEU A 21 5.48 -2.15 -10.53
C LEU A 21 4.24 -2.35 -9.66
N ALA A 22 3.22 -1.51 -9.84
CA ALA A 22 1.86 -1.85 -9.42
C ALA A 22 1.30 -2.84 -10.44
N ASN A 23 1.04 -4.08 -9.99
CA ASN A 23 0.39 -5.11 -10.80
C ASN A 23 -1.01 -5.27 -10.23
N ASP A 24 -1.97 -4.61 -10.85
CA ASP A 24 -3.35 -4.59 -10.36
C ASP A 24 -3.95 -5.98 -10.53
N ARG A 25 -4.47 -6.57 -9.45
CA ARG A 25 -5.01 -7.94 -9.49
C ARG A 25 -5.94 -8.28 -8.33
N PRO A 26 -6.84 -9.27 -8.53
CA PRO A 26 -7.52 -9.89 -7.41
C PRO A 26 -6.53 -10.66 -6.51
N PRO A 27 -6.88 -10.88 -5.23
CA PRO A 27 -6.13 -11.74 -4.35
C PRO A 27 -6.24 -13.19 -4.79
N THR A 28 -5.16 -13.94 -4.58
CA THR A 28 -5.22 -15.40 -4.57
C THR A 28 -6.09 -15.89 -3.40
N PRO A 29 -6.57 -17.16 -3.42
CA PRO A 29 -7.39 -17.68 -2.32
C PRO A 29 -6.73 -17.59 -0.93
N SER A 30 -5.42 -17.81 -0.84
CA SER A 30 -4.68 -17.72 0.42
C SER A 30 -4.53 -16.28 0.91
N GLU A 31 -4.24 -15.34 0.01
CA GLU A 31 -4.19 -13.91 0.34
C GLU A 31 -5.54 -13.40 0.80
N ARG A 32 -6.62 -13.74 0.08
CA ARG A 32 -7.99 -13.40 0.47
C ARG A 32 -8.29 -13.90 1.88
N ALA A 33 -8.05 -15.18 2.16
CA ALA A 33 -8.30 -15.75 3.49
C ALA A 33 -7.50 -15.04 4.60
N ALA A 34 -6.27 -14.63 4.33
CA ALA A 34 -5.43 -13.89 5.27
C ALA A 34 -5.97 -12.47 5.52
N ILE A 35 -6.35 -11.75 4.46
CA ILE A 35 -6.93 -10.40 4.54
C ILE A 35 -8.26 -10.45 5.30
N GLU A 36 -9.16 -11.36 4.94
CA GLU A 36 -10.44 -11.51 5.63
C GLU A 36 -10.28 -11.80 7.13
N LYS A 37 -9.26 -12.56 7.52
CA LYS A 37 -8.96 -12.79 8.94
C LYS A 37 -8.58 -11.49 9.65
N VAL A 38 -7.79 -10.62 9.01
CA VAL A 38 -7.46 -9.30 9.55
C VAL A 38 -8.72 -8.44 9.67
N LEU A 39 -9.56 -8.39 8.63
CA LEU A 39 -10.79 -7.61 8.62
C LEU A 39 -11.74 -8.02 9.74
N LYS A 40 -12.01 -9.33 9.86
CA LYS A 40 -12.85 -9.90 10.94
C LYS A 40 -12.28 -9.57 12.32
N SER A 41 -10.96 -9.68 12.49
CA SER A 41 -10.29 -9.34 13.76
C SER A 41 -10.35 -7.83 14.08
N ALA A 42 -10.45 -6.99 13.06
CA ALA A 42 -10.60 -5.53 13.19
C ALA A 42 -12.07 -5.08 13.36
N GLY A 43 -13.03 -6.00 13.39
CA GLY A 43 -14.45 -5.72 13.64
C GLY A 43 -15.28 -5.42 12.39
N TYR A 44 -14.75 -5.70 11.20
CA TYR A 44 -15.52 -5.65 9.95
C TYR A 44 -16.31 -6.94 9.75
N VAL A 45 -17.53 -6.78 9.27
CA VAL A 45 -18.50 -7.88 9.11
C VAL A 45 -18.93 -8.09 7.66
N PHE A 46 -18.61 -7.15 6.77
CA PHE A 46 -18.87 -7.19 5.35
C PHE A 46 -17.83 -6.32 4.61
N TRP A 47 -17.60 -6.60 3.33
CA TRP A 47 -16.80 -5.84 2.36
C TRP A 47 -17.24 -6.26 0.95
N GLU A 48 -17.14 -5.37 -0.02
CA GLU A 48 -17.52 -5.66 -1.40
C GLU A 48 -16.36 -6.26 -2.18
N GLU A 49 -15.22 -5.57 -2.19
CA GLU A 49 -14.05 -5.96 -2.97
C GLU A 49 -12.77 -6.05 -2.13
N ILE A 50 -11.85 -6.88 -2.60
CA ILE A 50 -10.46 -6.91 -2.15
C ILE A 50 -9.62 -6.99 -3.42
N GLU A 51 -8.72 -6.04 -3.61
CA GLU A 51 -7.80 -6.03 -4.75
C GLU A 51 -6.40 -5.55 -4.35
N PHE A 52 -5.41 -5.94 -5.13
CA PHE A 52 -4.07 -5.37 -5.03
C PHE A 52 -3.97 -4.27 -6.07
N ASP A 53 -3.79 -3.03 -5.64
CA ASP A 53 -3.65 -1.85 -6.50
C ASP A 53 -2.61 -0.90 -5.90
N ASP A 54 -1.87 -0.18 -6.74
CA ASP A 54 -0.89 0.84 -6.33
C ASP A 54 0.10 0.37 -5.24
N GLY A 55 0.43 -0.93 -5.26
CA GLY A 55 1.35 -1.57 -4.31
C GLY A 55 0.76 -1.81 -2.91
N ARG A 56 -0.56 -1.77 -2.74
CA ARG A 56 -1.29 -2.05 -1.49
C ARG A 56 -2.44 -3.00 -1.74
N TRP A 57 -2.93 -3.59 -0.65
CA TRP A 57 -4.26 -4.20 -0.68
C TRP A 57 -5.30 -3.12 -0.39
N GLU A 58 -6.29 -3.00 -1.26
CA GLU A 58 -7.45 -2.14 -1.08
C GLU A 58 -8.66 -3.02 -0.73
N VAL A 59 -9.52 -2.51 0.16
CA VAL A 59 -10.75 -3.17 0.57
C VAL A 59 -11.84 -2.11 0.60
N ASP A 60 -12.79 -2.26 -0.31
CA ASP A 60 -13.86 -1.30 -0.51
C ASP A 60 -15.12 -1.72 0.24
N ASP A 61 -15.89 -0.72 0.67
CA ASP A 61 -17.15 -0.87 1.39
C ASP A 61 -17.06 -1.77 2.62
N ALA A 62 -15.92 -1.71 3.31
CA ALA A 62 -15.69 -2.50 4.51
C ALA A 62 -16.61 -2.00 5.63
N ARG A 63 -17.70 -2.74 5.89
CA ARG A 63 -18.69 -2.39 6.90
C ARG A 63 -18.33 -2.93 8.27
N ALA A 64 -18.19 -2.02 9.23
CA ALA A 64 -18.04 -2.37 10.64
C ALA A 64 -19.38 -2.83 11.25
N ALA A 65 -19.33 -3.55 12.38
CA ALA A 65 -20.53 -4.04 13.07
C ALA A 65 -21.54 -2.95 13.48
N ASN A 66 -21.10 -1.69 13.58
CA ASN A 66 -21.96 -0.54 13.85
C ASN A 66 -22.62 0.06 12.59
N GLY A 67 -22.46 -0.58 11.44
CA GLY A 67 -23.06 -0.15 10.16
C GLY A 67 -22.27 0.91 9.41
N ARG A 68 -21.13 1.39 9.93
CA ARG A 68 -20.29 2.38 9.21
C ARG A 68 -19.41 1.69 8.17
N GLU A 69 -19.32 2.28 6.99
CA GLU A 69 -18.56 1.78 5.85
C GLU A 69 -17.26 2.57 5.67
N TYR A 70 -16.25 1.92 5.11
CA TYR A 70 -14.90 2.44 4.99
C TYR A 70 -14.15 1.84 3.80
N ASP A 71 -13.37 2.67 3.12
CA ASP A 71 -12.28 2.22 2.24
C ASP A 71 -11.04 1.97 3.10
N LEU A 72 -10.45 0.79 2.97
CA LEU A 72 -9.25 0.41 3.71
C LEU A 72 -8.08 0.18 2.78
N LYS A 73 -6.88 0.58 3.24
CA LYS A 73 -5.63 0.15 2.62
C LYS A 73 -4.81 -0.64 3.61
N LEU A 74 -4.29 -1.79 3.20
CA LEU A 74 -3.43 -2.65 4.02
C LEU A 74 -2.01 -2.70 3.44
N ASP A 75 -1.04 -2.83 4.33
CA ASP A 75 0.34 -3.10 3.95
C ASP A 75 0.45 -4.46 3.23
N PRO A 76 1.11 -4.55 2.06
CA PRO A 76 1.09 -5.73 1.22
C PRO A 76 1.79 -6.96 1.84
N LYS A 77 2.71 -6.74 2.80
CA LYS A 77 3.51 -7.80 3.42
C LYS A 77 2.97 -8.21 4.78
N THR A 78 2.59 -7.23 5.58
CA THR A 78 2.20 -7.41 6.98
C THR A 78 0.68 -7.47 7.17
N LEU A 79 -0.09 -7.07 6.15
CA LEU A 79 -1.55 -6.94 6.16
C LEU A 79 -2.08 -5.99 7.24
N LYS A 80 -1.23 -5.13 7.81
CA LYS A 80 -1.69 -4.09 8.75
C LYS A 80 -2.56 -3.09 8.00
N ILE A 81 -3.73 -2.76 8.55
CA ILE A 81 -4.54 -1.64 8.06
C ILE A 81 -3.74 -0.36 8.28
N VAL A 82 -3.34 0.31 7.20
CA VAL A 82 -2.54 1.54 7.21
C VAL A 82 -3.36 2.79 6.86
N SER A 83 -4.53 2.61 6.25
CA SER A 83 -5.50 3.67 6.00
C SER A 83 -6.91 3.18 6.29
N ARG A 84 -7.73 4.08 6.82
CA ARG A 84 -9.18 3.91 7.02
C ARG A 84 -9.84 5.23 6.67
N ARG A 85 -10.53 5.28 5.54
CA ARG A 85 -11.33 6.43 5.10
C ARG A 85 -12.80 6.06 5.30
N ALA A 86 -13.58 6.93 5.95
CA ALA A 86 -15.02 6.70 6.04
C ALA A 86 -15.65 6.98 4.67
N ASP A 87 -16.49 6.06 4.21
CA ASP A 87 -17.33 6.29 3.05
C ASP A 87 -18.67 6.91 3.52
N ASN A 88 -19.07 8.02 2.91
CA ASN A 88 -20.15 8.91 3.39
C ASN A 88 -21.21 9.16 2.34
#